data_AF-A0A075GCI2-F1
#
_entry.id   AF-A0A075GCI2-F1
#
_cell.length_a   1.000
_cell.length_b   1.000
_cell.length_c   1.000
_cell.angle_alpha   90.00
_cell.angle_beta   90.00
_cell.angle_gamma   90.00
#
_symmetry.space_group_name_H-M   'P 1'
#
loop_
_entity.id
_entity.type
_entity.pdbx_description
1 polymer ?
#
loop_
_entity_poly.entity_id
_entity_poly.type
_entity_poly.pdbx_seq_one_letter_code
_entity_poly.pdbx_strand_id
1 'polypeptide(L)'
;MNFEANDMKVLGAVVGGGKTFKDIRITTRLDKEEQEKILGFLVENNLVTATEGTSFFGQAKYYFAPTKEGEQKVTTYIEELKSEWQKIIQFVTDGQRQELDEYMKQHSLLVNMMLFFKIVNLPALGRLNLRFLVEGKHLCYKCKKELGRFALKFSVSDCRKRGLKMPKGLTTHDDLCADCFDGLAVR
;
A
#
# COMPACT_ATOMS: atom_id res chain seq x y z
N MET A 1 -10.36 -18.72 5.65
CA MET A 1 -9.44 -18.25 4.59
C MET A 1 -8.91 -16.89 4.99
N ASN A 2 -7.58 -16.71 4.94
CA ASN A 2 -6.94 -15.43 5.23
C ASN A 2 -6.60 -14.78 3.89
N PHE A 3 -7.27 -13.67 3.55
CA PHE A 3 -7.00 -12.93 2.31
C PHE A 3 -5.76 -12.07 2.52
N GLU A 4 -4.85 -12.08 1.56
CA GLU A 4 -3.68 -11.21 1.60
C GLU A 4 -4.06 -9.77 1.23
N ALA A 5 -3.16 -8.83 1.53
CA ALA A 5 -3.39 -7.41 1.25
C ALA A 5 -3.66 -7.14 -0.24
N ASN A 6 -2.95 -7.84 -1.14
CA ASN A 6 -3.15 -7.68 -2.58
C ASN A 6 -4.48 -8.28 -3.06
N ASP A 7 -4.96 -9.38 -2.45
CA ASP A 7 -6.29 -9.93 -2.74
C ASP A 7 -7.37 -8.90 -2.43
N MET A 8 -7.28 -8.29 -1.24
CA MET A 8 -8.23 -7.27 -0.80
C MET A 8 -8.14 -6.01 -1.66
N LYS A 9 -6.95 -5.63 -2.16
CA LYS A 9 -6.80 -4.52 -3.11
C LYS A 9 -7.50 -4.80 -4.44
N VAL A 10 -7.35 -6.00 -5.00
CA VAL A 10 -8.01 -6.37 -6.25
C VAL A 10 -9.52 -6.42 -6.07
N LEU A 11 -10.01 -7.09 -5.02
CA LEU A 11 -11.44 -7.15 -4.73
C LEU A 11 -12.02 -5.74 -4.49
N GLY A 12 -11.33 -4.92 -3.70
CA GLY A 12 -11.70 -3.53 -3.45
C GLY A 12 -11.73 -2.67 -4.72
N ALA A 13 -10.80 -2.89 -5.66
CA ALA A 13 -10.80 -2.20 -6.95
C ALA A 13 -11.99 -2.60 -7.84
N VAL A 14 -12.38 -3.89 -7.83
CA VAL A 14 -13.58 -4.37 -8.54
C VAL A 14 -14.85 -3.78 -7.92
N VAL A 15 -15.01 -3.85 -6.60
CA VAL A 15 -16.13 -3.24 -5.87
C VAL A 15 -16.18 -1.72 -6.08
N GLY A 16 -15.02 -1.07 -6.19
CA GLY A 16 -14.89 0.35 -6.52
C GLY A 16 -15.22 0.72 -7.97
N GLY A 17 -15.66 -0.25 -8.80
CA GLY A 17 -16.12 -0.02 -10.17
C GLY A 17 -15.10 -0.36 -11.26
N GLY A 18 -13.97 -0.99 -10.93
CA GLY A 18 -13.01 -1.51 -11.90
C GLY A 18 -13.58 -2.70 -12.67
N LYS A 19 -13.86 -2.53 -13.97
CA LYS A 19 -14.55 -3.54 -14.78
C LYS A 19 -13.61 -4.39 -15.62
N THR A 20 -12.37 -3.96 -15.84
CA THR A 20 -11.42 -4.63 -16.74
C THR A 20 -10.06 -4.77 -16.08
N PHE A 21 -9.21 -5.68 -16.58
CA PHE A 21 -7.83 -5.81 -16.13
C PHE A 21 -7.11 -4.45 -16.06
N LYS A 22 -7.27 -3.62 -17.09
CA LYS A 22 -6.68 -2.28 -17.14
C LYS A 22 -7.14 -1.39 -16.00
N ASP A 23 -8.45 -1.32 -15.75
CA ASP A 23 -9.04 -0.43 -14.73
C ASP A 23 -8.58 -0.84 -13.33
N ILE A 24 -8.60 -2.15 -13.07
CA ILE A 24 -8.18 -2.73 -11.80
C ILE A 24 -6.67 -2.48 -11.61
N ARG A 25 -5.85 -2.67 -12.66
CA ARG A 25 -4.38 -2.48 -12.60
C ARG A 25 -4.00 -1.04 -12.32
N ILE A 26 -4.70 -0.07 -12.90
CA ILE A 26 -4.47 1.36 -12.62
C ILE A 26 -4.64 1.65 -11.12
N THR A 27 -5.61 1.01 -10.49
CA THR A 27 -5.95 1.21 -9.08
C THR A 27 -5.00 0.45 -8.15
N THR A 28 -4.73 -0.83 -8.43
CA THR A 28 -3.95 -1.70 -7.54
C THR A 28 -2.44 -1.58 -7.74
N ARG A 29 -2.01 -1.18 -8.95
CA ARG A 29 -0.63 -1.12 -9.45
C ARG A 29 0.13 -2.45 -9.48
N LEU A 30 -0.60 -3.57 -9.41
CA LEU A 30 0.00 -4.89 -9.53
C LEU A 30 0.47 -5.16 -10.95
N ASP A 31 1.39 -6.10 -11.11
CA ASP A 31 1.71 -6.61 -12.44
C ASP A 31 0.54 -7.47 -12.98
N LYS A 32 0.67 -7.87 -14.25
CA LYS A 32 -0.39 -8.59 -14.94
C LYS A 32 -0.56 -10.01 -14.41
N GLU A 33 0.53 -10.72 -14.16
CA GLU A 33 0.50 -12.14 -13.77
C GLU A 33 -0.08 -12.31 -12.36
N GLU A 34 0.36 -11.44 -11.43
CA GLU A 34 -0.16 -11.41 -10.07
C GLU A 34 -1.66 -11.05 -10.08
N GLN A 35 -2.05 -10.04 -10.85
CA GLN A 35 -3.45 -9.64 -10.98
C GLN A 35 -4.34 -10.76 -11.55
N GLU A 36 -3.86 -11.49 -12.58
CA GLU A 36 -4.57 -12.62 -13.17
C GLU A 36 -4.77 -13.75 -12.16
N LYS A 37 -3.73 -14.10 -11.41
CA LYS A 37 -3.80 -15.11 -10.35
C LYS A 37 -4.84 -14.74 -9.29
N ILE A 38 -4.81 -13.50 -8.82
CA ILE A 38 -5.74 -13.02 -7.78
C ILE A 38 -7.17 -12.97 -8.31
N LEU A 39 -7.40 -12.48 -9.54
CA LEU A 39 -8.75 -12.46 -10.12
C LEU A 39 -9.31 -13.87 -10.32
N GLY A 40 -8.48 -14.81 -10.75
CA GLY A 40 -8.87 -16.23 -10.82
C GLY A 40 -9.31 -16.76 -9.46
N PHE A 41 -8.50 -16.54 -8.43
CA PHE A 41 -8.83 -16.91 -7.05
C PHE A 41 -10.14 -16.27 -6.56
N LEU A 42 -10.37 -14.98 -6.83
CA LEU A 42 -11.60 -14.29 -6.42
C LEU A 42 -12.84 -14.80 -7.15
N VAL A 43 -12.70 -15.25 -8.40
CA VAL A 43 -13.77 -15.88 -9.18
C VAL A 43 -14.08 -17.27 -8.65
N GLU A 44 -13.05 -18.10 -8.40
CA GLU A 44 -13.21 -19.44 -7.81
C GLU A 44 -13.91 -19.40 -6.46
N ASN A 45 -13.73 -18.32 -5.69
CA ASN A 45 -14.35 -18.12 -4.38
C ASN A 45 -15.66 -17.31 -4.43
N ASN A 46 -16.27 -17.13 -5.61
CA ASN A 46 -17.55 -16.44 -5.78
C ASN A 46 -17.59 -14.99 -5.23
N LEU A 47 -16.45 -14.30 -5.16
CA LEU A 47 -16.38 -12.90 -4.74
C LEU A 47 -16.45 -11.94 -5.93
N VAL A 48 -16.05 -12.43 -7.11
CA VAL A 48 -16.08 -11.71 -8.37
C VAL A 48 -16.67 -12.63 -9.44
N THR A 49 -17.40 -12.04 -10.39
CA THR A 49 -17.82 -12.70 -11.62
C THR A 49 -16.91 -12.26 -12.76
N ALA A 50 -16.65 -13.17 -13.70
CA ALA A 50 -15.95 -12.88 -14.95
C ALA A 50 -16.86 -13.23 -16.13
N THR A 51 -17.06 -12.28 -17.04
CA THR A 51 -17.82 -12.49 -18.27
C THR A 51 -16.94 -12.18 -19.47
N GLU A 52 -16.97 -13.05 -20.47
CA GLU A 52 -16.33 -12.80 -21.74
C GLU A 52 -17.23 -11.89 -22.60
N GLY A 53 -16.62 -10.90 -23.22
CA GLY A 53 -17.29 -10.03 -24.18
C GLY A 53 -16.31 -9.55 -25.24
N THR A 54 -16.75 -8.61 -26.07
CA THR A 54 -15.97 -8.13 -27.20
C THR A 54 -15.66 -6.65 -27.02
N SER A 55 -14.41 -6.25 -27.28
CA SER A 55 -14.03 -4.84 -27.36
C SER A 55 -14.58 -4.20 -28.64
N PHE A 56 -14.55 -2.87 -28.70
CA PHE A 56 -15.00 -2.10 -29.88
C PHE A 56 -14.31 -2.49 -31.20
N PHE A 57 -13.13 -3.11 -31.12
CA PHE A 57 -12.37 -3.61 -32.29
C PHE A 57 -12.51 -5.13 -32.51
N GLY A 58 -13.49 -5.79 -31.90
CA GLY A 58 -13.74 -7.22 -32.13
C GLY A 58 -12.86 -8.18 -31.32
N GLN A 59 -11.93 -7.68 -30.51
CA GLN A 59 -11.08 -8.54 -29.66
C GLN A 59 -11.83 -9.03 -28.42
N ALA A 60 -11.70 -10.32 -28.11
CA ALA A 60 -12.21 -10.91 -26.87
C ALA A 60 -11.61 -10.21 -25.63
N LYS A 61 -12.46 -9.94 -24.64
CA LYS A 61 -12.09 -9.22 -23.42
C LYS A 61 -12.92 -9.72 -22.24
N TYR A 62 -12.26 -9.88 -21.10
CA TYR A 62 -12.94 -10.18 -19.84
C TYR A 62 -13.41 -8.91 -19.12
N TYR A 63 -14.63 -9.00 -18.60
CA TYR A 63 -15.25 -8.02 -17.74
C TYR A 63 -15.51 -8.61 -16.36
N PHE A 64 -15.23 -7.83 -15.33
CA PHE A 64 -15.36 -8.23 -13.93
C PHE A 64 -16.44 -7.41 -13.25
N ALA A 65 -17.23 -8.08 -12.41
CA ALA A 65 -18.19 -7.43 -11.53
C ALA A 65 -18.19 -8.11 -10.15
N PRO A 66 -18.35 -7.35 -9.06
CA PRO A 66 -18.40 -7.95 -7.74
C PRO A 66 -19.69 -8.76 -7.55
N THR A 67 -19.63 -9.82 -6.75
CA THR A 67 -20.84 -10.45 -6.21
C THR A 67 -21.32 -9.72 -4.96
N LYS A 68 -22.53 -10.01 -4.49
CA LYS A 68 -23.02 -9.51 -3.19
C LYS A 68 -22.09 -9.93 -2.04
N GLU A 69 -21.55 -11.14 -2.11
CA GLU A 69 -20.59 -11.67 -1.13
C GLU A 69 -19.27 -10.90 -1.18
N GLY A 70 -18.77 -10.57 -2.38
CA GLY A 70 -17.61 -9.71 -2.57
C GLY A 70 -17.79 -8.30 -2.01
N GLU A 71 -18.95 -7.67 -2.27
CA GLU A 71 -19.29 -6.36 -1.72
C GLU A 71 -19.36 -6.37 -0.20
N GLN A 72 -20.02 -7.38 0.38
CA GLN A 72 -20.12 -7.54 1.83
C GLN A 72 -18.72 -7.75 2.44
N LYS A 73 -17.88 -8.58 1.82
CA LYS A 73 -16.51 -8.84 2.27
C LYS A 73 -15.67 -7.56 2.32
N VAL A 74 -15.75 -6.72 1.30
CA VAL A 74 -15.05 -5.42 1.27
C VAL A 74 -15.60 -4.48 2.34
N THR A 75 -16.93 -4.46 2.54
CA THR A 75 -17.57 -3.63 3.56
C THR A 75 -17.11 -4.02 4.96
N THR A 76 -17.11 -5.31 5.28
CA THR A 76 -16.60 -5.81 6.57
C THR A 76 -15.13 -5.45 6.77
N TYR A 77 -14.29 -5.62 5.76
CA TYR A 77 -12.87 -5.27 5.83
C TYR A 77 -12.65 -3.77 6.06
N ILE A 78 -13.46 -2.90 5.43
CA ILE A 78 -13.44 -1.46 5.65
C ILE A 78 -13.76 -1.11 7.11
N GLU A 79 -14.73 -1.78 7.73
CA GLU A 79 -15.07 -1.57 9.14
C GLU A 79 -13.98 -2.08 10.08
N GLU A 80 -13.34 -3.21 9.76
CA GLU A 80 -12.15 -3.69 10.47
C GLU A 80 -11.02 -2.65 10.42
N LEU A 81 -10.70 -2.11 9.23
CA LEU A 81 -9.69 -1.07 9.07
C LEU A 81 -10.03 0.21 9.85
N LYS A 82 -11.31 0.61 9.93
CA LYS A 82 -11.72 1.76 10.76
C LYS A 82 -11.48 1.48 12.24
N SER A 83 -11.80 0.27 12.71
CA SER A 83 -11.54 -0.14 14.10
C SER A 83 -10.05 -0.12 14.42
N GLU A 84 -9.21 -0.69 13.55
CA GLU A 84 -7.75 -0.64 13.74
C GLU A 84 -7.19 0.78 13.71
N TRP A 85 -7.78 1.68 12.90
CA TRP A 85 -7.39 3.09 12.90
C TRP A 85 -7.68 3.77 14.24
N GLN A 86 -8.81 3.47 14.88
CA GLN A 86 -9.10 3.97 16.23
C GLN A 86 -8.08 3.48 17.26
N LYS A 87 -7.64 2.21 17.17
CA LYS A 87 -6.57 1.69 18.03
C LYS A 87 -5.25 2.43 17.82
N ILE A 88 -4.87 2.71 16.58
CA ILE A 88 -3.68 3.52 16.28
C ILE A 88 -3.78 4.92 16.91
N ILE A 89 -4.94 5.57 16.80
CA ILE A 89 -5.19 6.87 17.44
C ILE A 89 -5.09 6.79 18.96
N GLN A 90 -5.59 5.70 19.56
CA GLN A 90 -5.49 5.49 21.01
C GLN A 90 -4.04 5.40 21.47
N PHE A 91 -3.21 4.56 20.82
CA PHE A 91 -1.78 4.48 21.14
C PHE A 91 -1.09 5.84 21.09
N VAL A 92 -1.43 6.66 20.09
CA VAL A 92 -0.85 7.99 19.90
C VAL A 92 -1.32 8.97 20.97
N THR A 93 -2.60 8.92 21.33
CA THR A 93 -3.21 9.79 22.36
C THR A 93 -2.67 9.46 23.73
N ASP A 94 -2.44 8.18 24.01
CA ASP A 94 -1.93 7.69 25.30
C ASP A 94 -0.40 7.77 25.42
N GLY A 95 0.30 8.19 24.36
CA GLY A 95 1.77 8.27 24.34
C GLY A 95 2.48 6.90 24.32
N GLN A 96 1.78 5.83 23.95
CA GLN A 96 2.24 4.44 23.93
C GLN A 96 3.05 4.15 22.66
N ARG A 97 4.23 4.77 22.59
CA ARG A 97 5.05 4.75 21.37
C ARG A 97 5.63 3.38 21.07
N GLN A 98 6.11 2.67 22.08
CA GLN A 98 6.76 1.37 21.90
C GLN A 98 5.74 0.32 21.47
N GLU A 99 4.57 0.31 22.09
CA GLU A 99 3.45 -0.57 21.77
C GLU A 99 2.95 -0.32 20.35
N LEU A 100 2.85 0.94 19.93
CA LEU A 100 2.54 1.29 18.55
C LEU A 100 3.58 0.73 17.57
N ASP A 101 4.88 0.91 17.86
CA ASP A 101 5.94 0.45 16.97
C ASP A 101 5.96 -1.09 16.87
N GLU A 102 5.72 -1.82 17.96
CA GLU A 102 5.60 -3.29 17.96
C GLU A 102 4.36 -3.78 17.21
N TYR A 103 3.21 -3.15 17.46
CA TYR A 103 1.96 -3.44 16.76
C TYR A 103 2.15 -3.24 15.24
N MET A 104 2.83 -2.16 14.84
CA MET A 104 3.03 -1.85 13.42
C MET A 104 4.03 -2.77 12.72
N LYS A 105 4.97 -3.39 13.45
CA LYS A 105 5.82 -4.47 12.91
C LYS A 105 5.01 -5.72 12.57
N GLN A 106 4.01 -6.04 13.37
CA GLN A 106 3.12 -7.18 13.14
C GLN A 106 2.09 -6.91 12.02
N HIS A 107 1.79 -5.63 11.79
CA HIS A 107 0.76 -5.16 10.87
C HIS A 107 1.30 -4.17 9.83
N SER A 108 2.42 -4.53 9.18
CA SER A 108 3.20 -3.59 8.35
C SER A 108 2.40 -2.92 7.23
N LEU A 109 1.49 -3.65 6.57
CA LEU A 109 0.67 -3.14 5.47
C LEU A 109 -0.62 -2.43 5.92
N LEU A 110 -0.94 -2.41 7.20
CA LEU A 110 -2.24 -1.94 7.71
C LEU A 110 -2.54 -0.50 7.30
N VAL A 111 -1.60 0.43 7.51
CA VAL A 111 -1.79 1.84 7.14
C VAL A 111 -1.80 2.01 5.62
N ASN A 112 -1.08 1.17 4.87
CA ASN A 112 -1.15 1.17 3.41
C ASN A 112 -2.56 0.78 2.93
N MET A 113 -3.18 -0.20 3.57
CA MET A 113 -4.55 -0.63 3.28
C MET A 113 -5.57 0.44 3.66
N MET A 114 -5.41 1.11 4.81
CA MET A 114 -6.24 2.26 5.20
C MET A 114 -6.17 3.40 4.18
N LEU A 115 -4.98 3.69 3.64
CA LEU A 115 -4.81 4.69 2.57
C LEU A 115 -5.48 4.25 1.27
N PHE A 116 -5.34 2.98 0.88
CA PHE A 116 -5.96 2.42 -0.32
C PHE A 116 -7.50 2.52 -0.26
N PHE A 117 -8.09 2.10 0.87
CA PHE A 117 -9.52 2.16 1.11
C PHE A 117 -10.04 3.53 1.56
N LYS A 118 -9.17 4.56 1.57
CA LYS A 118 -9.52 5.95 1.91
C LYS A 118 -10.08 6.14 3.33
N ILE A 119 -9.73 5.26 4.26
CA ILE A 119 -10.05 5.40 5.70
C ILE A 119 -9.29 6.59 6.28
N VAL A 120 -8.04 6.75 5.84
CA VAL A 120 -7.16 7.86 6.20
C VAL A 120 -6.54 8.45 4.94
N ASN A 121 -5.99 9.66 5.05
CA ASN A 121 -5.23 10.28 3.97
C ASN A 121 -3.85 10.76 4.46
N LEU A 122 -2.92 10.96 3.53
CA LEU A 122 -1.55 11.40 3.82
C LEU A 122 -1.47 12.76 4.56
N PRO A 123 -2.36 13.74 4.30
CA PRO A 123 -2.44 14.94 5.12
C PRO A 123 -2.78 14.66 6.59
N ALA A 124 -3.80 13.84 6.87
CA ALA A 124 -4.20 13.47 8.22
C ALA A 124 -3.06 12.77 8.98
N LEU A 125 -2.40 11.79 8.35
CA LEU A 125 -1.19 11.16 8.90
C LEU A 125 -0.07 12.18 9.17
N GLY A 126 0.05 13.21 8.33
CA GLY A 126 1.03 14.28 8.51
C GLY A 126 0.77 15.11 9.76
N ARG A 127 -0.48 15.51 10.00
CA ARG A 127 -0.86 16.33 11.17
C ARG A 127 -0.62 15.59 12.49
N LEU A 128 -0.74 14.26 12.48
CA LEU A 128 -0.53 13.41 13.65
C LEU A 128 0.92 12.92 13.78
N ASN A 129 1.83 13.35 12.90
CA ASN A 129 3.20 12.83 12.80
C ASN A 129 3.30 11.30 12.57
N LEU A 130 2.24 10.67 12.05
CA LEU A 130 2.14 9.22 11.80
C LEU A 130 2.58 8.80 10.40
N ARG A 131 3.23 9.72 9.68
CA ARG A 131 3.69 9.46 8.33
C ARG A 131 4.66 8.29 8.25
N PHE A 132 5.39 7.98 9.32
CA PHE A 132 6.35 6.86 9.35
C PHE A 132 5.64 5.51 9.22
N LEU A 133 4.38 5.36 9.65
CA LEU A 133 3.64 4.09 9.62
C LEU A 133 3.36 3.50 8.22
N VAL A 134 3.68 4.21 7.15
CA VAL A 134 3.49 3.71 5.79
C VAL A 134 4.69 2.86 5.41
N GLU A 135 4.49 1.56 5.14
CA GLU A 135 5.57 0.60 4.85
C GLU A 135 6.49 1.10 3.72
N GLY A 136 5.89 1.69 2.68
CA GLY A 136 6.63 2.26 1.54
C GLY A 136 7.54 3.45 1.86
N LYS A 137 7.49 4.00 3.08
CA LYS A 137 8.41 5.06 3.53
C LYS A 137 9.66 4.52 4.22
N HIS A 138 9.61 3.30 4.76
CA HIS A 138 10.78 2.58 5.27
C HIS A 138 11.68 2.05 4.14
N LEU A 139 11.13 1.94 2.92
CA LEU A 139 11.84 1.51 1.72
C LEU A 139 12.83 2.58 1.16
N CYS A 140 14.01 2.14 0.68
CA CYS A 140 14.98 3.01 -0.01
C CYS A 140 14.53 3.41 -1.42
N TYR A 141 15.21 4.36 -2.07
CA TYR A 141 14.92 4.81 -3.44
C TYR A 141 14.83 3.65 -4.45
N LYS A 142 15.65 2.61 -4.30
CA LYS A 142 15.64 1.40 -5.13
C LYS A 142 14.33 0.61 -4.98
N CYS A 143 13.80 0.51 -3.76
CA CYS A 143 12.53 -0.17 -3.44
C CYS A 143 11.29 0.72 -3.68
N LYS A 144 11.46 2.06 -3.73
CA LYS A 144 10.40 3.05 -4.02
C LYS A 144 10.13 3.26 -5.52
N LYS A 145 10.87 2.60 -6.41
CA LYS A 145 10.73 2.76 -7.87
C LYS A 145 9.32 2.42 -8.39
N GLU A 146 8.52 1.71 -7.61
CA GLU A 146 7.11 1.37 -7.89
C GLU A 146 6.08 2.42 -7.38
N LEU A 147 6.47 3.32 -6.48
CA LEU A 147 5.55 4.26 -5.81
C LEU A 147 5.48 5.66 -6.46
N GLY A 148 6.43 6.00 -7.34
CA GLY A 148 6.41 7.21 -8.15
C GLY A 148 6.40 8.52 -7.35
N ARG A 149 5.49 9.45 -7.68
CA ARG A 149 5.51 10.85 -7.21
C ARG A 149 5.23 11.10 -5.70
N PHE A 150 5.03 10.05 -4.90
CA PHE A 150 4.63 10.18 -3.49
C PHE A 150 5.77 9.98 -2.49
N ALA A 151 7.01 9.78 -2.96
CA ALA A 151 8.18 9.66 -2.10
C ALA A 151 8.75 11.04 -1.70
N LEU A 152 8.82 11.31 -0.39
CA LEU A 152 9.65 12.39 0.16
C LEU A 152 11.11 11.91 0.16
N LYS A 153 11.97 12.71 -0.46
CA LYS A 153 13.38 12.46 -0.78
C LYS A 153 14.29 13.02 0.33
N PHE A 154 15.28 12.27 0.80
CA PHE A 154 16.31 12.74 1.74
C PHE A 154 17.57 13.10 0.96
N SER A 155 17.82 14.40 0.79
CA SER A 155 18.86 14.86 -0.13
C SER A 155 20.23 14.99 0.53
N VAL A 156 21.30 15.02 -0.28
CA VAL A 156 22.66 15.41 0.14
C VAL A 156 22.69 16.75 0.90
N SER A 157 21.80 17.68 0.54
CA SER A 157 21.66 18.96 1.24
C SER A 157 21.23 18.77 2.69
N ASP A 158 20.37 17.80 2.98
CA ASP A 158 19.88 17.53 4.33
C ASP A 158 20.97 16.91 5.22
N CYS A 159 21.84 16.06 4.66
CA CYS A 159 23.04 15.55 5.35
C CYS A 159 24.03 16.66 5.69
N ARG A 160 24.28 17.58 4.75
CA ARG A 160 25.18 18.73 4.94
C ARG A 160 24.66 19.71 5.98
N LYS A 161 23.36 20.05 5.96
CA LYS A 161 22.73 20.96 6.94
C LYS A 161 22.81 20.46 8.38
N ARG A 162 22.94 19.14 8.58
CA ARG A 162 22.94 18.49 9.90
C ARG A 162 24.33 18.04 10.35
N GLY A 163 25.40 18.35 9.60
CA GLY A 163 26.78 18.03 9.98
C GLY A 163 27.11 16.53 9.98
N LEU A 164 26.36 15.72 9.24
CA LEU A 164 26.56 14.26 9.19
C LEU A 164 27.64 13.89 8.17
N LYS A 165 28.48 12.88 8.49
CA LYS A 165 29.50 12.35 7.58
C LYS A 165 28.82 11.63 6.40
N MET A 166 29.16 12.02 5.17
CA MET A 166 28.56 11.47 3.95
C MET A 166 28.96 9.99 3.76
N PRO A 167 28.01 9.05 3.62
CA PRO A 167 28.32 7.65 3.34
C PRO A 167 29.08 7.44 2.01
N LYS A 168 29.97 6.45 1.97
CA LYS A 168 30.63 6.05 0.72
C LYS A 168 29.58 5.52 -0.27
N GLY A 169 29.49 6.16 -1.43
CA GLY A 169 28.56 5.79 -2.50
C GLY A 169 27.35 6.71 -2.66
N LEU A 170 27.15 7.71 -1.79
CA LEU A 170 26.16 8.76 -2.05
C LEU A 170 26.68 9.72 -3.14
N THR A 171 25.96 9.83 -4.24
CA THR A 171 26.12 10.93 -5.21
C THR A 171 25.10 12.03 -4.95
N THR A 172 25.22 13.17 -5.64
CA THR A 172 24.29 14.31 -5.56
C THR A 172 22.83 13.99 -5.89
N HIS A 173 22.52 12.74 -6.25
CA HIS A 173 21.21 12.28 -6.69
C HIS A 173 20.61 11.14 -5.84
N ASP A 174 21.28 10.70 -4.77
CA ASP A 174 20.88 9.50 -4.02
C ASP A 174 20.18 9.81 -2.68
N ASP A 175 18.97 9.26 -2.49
CA ASP A 175 18.24 9.26 -1.23
C ASP A 175 18.33 7.86 -0.55
N LEU A 176 18.91 7.76 0.66
CA LEU A 176 18.95 6.51 1.46
C LEU A 176 17.81 6.43 2.50
N CYS A 177 17.39 5.22 2.88
CA CYS A 177 16.49 4.97 4.03
C CYS A 177 17.28 4.47 5.27
N ALA A 178 16.60 4.48 6.43
CA ALA A 178 17.16 4.11 7.74
C ALA A 178 17.76 2.69 7.78
N ASP A 179 17.11 1.70 7.15
CA ASP A 179 17.60 0.32 7.19
C ASP A 179 18.85 0.10 6.31
N CYS A 180 19.05 0.92 5.25
CA CYS A 180 20.31 0.95 4.50
C CYS A 180 21.41 1.73 5.22
N PHE A 181 21.05 2.46 6.28
CA PHE A 181 21.96 3.24 7.12
C PHE A 181 22.61 2.37 8.20
N ASP A 182 21.85 1.43 8.77
CA ASP A 182 22.28 0.56 9.86
C ASP A 182 23.34 -0.50 9.47
N GLY A 183 23.54 -0.74 8.16
CA GLY A 183 24.55 -1.66 7.62
C GLY A 183 25.88 -1.01 7.19
N LEU A 184 26.03 0.31 7.32
CA LEU A 184 27.25 1.00 6.92
C LEU A 184 28.28 0.88 8.04
N ALA A 185 29.39 0.19 7.76
CA ALA A 185 30.52 0.08 8.68
C ALA A 185 30.98 1.48 9.13
N VAL A 186 30.70 1.81 10.39
CA VAL A 186 31.16 3.05 11.02
C VAL A 186 32.67 2.93 11.20
N ARG A 187 33.42 3.78 10.48
CA ARG A 187 34.79 4.19 10.82
C ARG A 187 34.86 5.71 10.89
#